data_AF-A0A4R9FYG6-F1
#
_entry.id   AF-A0A4R9FYG6-F1
#
_cell.length_a   1.000
_cell.length_b   1.000
_cell.length_c   1.000
_cell.angle_alpha   90.00
_cell.angle_beta   90.00
_cell.angle_gamma   90.00
#
_symmetry.space_group_name_H-M   'P 1'
#
loop_
_entity.id
_entity.type
_entity.pdbx_description
1 polymer ?
#
loop_
_entity_poly.entity_id
_entity_poly.type
_entity_poly.pdbx_seq_one_letter_code
_entity_poly.pdbx_strand_id
1 'polypeptide(L)'
;MKKTFFSILAIFLLAGIISCGGAKVSQAECEPVVGDLLKNITAAQTPEQAAKFQVMQAQVSAQLLKECMTGKYDLTCLRSAKTIAALQTCKK
;
A
#
# COMPACT_ATOMS: atom_id res chain seq x y z
N MET A 1 6.33 38.13 30.31
CA MET A 1 5.09 37.79 29.56
C MET A 1 5.48 37.07 28.27
N LYS A 2 4.75 36.00 27.92
CA LYS A 2 4.58 35.34 26.60
C LYS A 2 5.85 34.76 25.95
N LYS A 3 6.09 33.45 26.08
CA LYS A 3 5.55 32.32 25.27
C LYS A 3 5.97 32.42 23.79
N THR A 4 6.97 31.63 23.41
CA THR A 4 7.09 31.01 22.08
C THR A 4 8.08 29.84 22.14
N PHE A 5 7.82 28.90 23.06
CA PHE A 5 8.08 27.49 22.78
C PHE A 5 6.99 27.04 21.78
N PHE A 6 7.31 26.12 20.87
CA PHE A 6 6.48 25.61 19.76
C PHE A 6 6.58 26.40 18.44
N SER A 7 7.67 26.23 17.69
CA SER A 7 7.58 26.34 16.22
C SER A 7 8.71 25.64 15.46
N ILE A 8 9.27 24.56 16.01
CA ILE A 8 10.31 23.75 15.31
C ILE A 8 9.78 22.36 14.90
N LEU A 9 8.55 22.00 15.31
CA LEU A 9 7.94 20.71 15.02
C LEU A 9 7.13 20.69 13.71
N ALA A 10 7.62 21.37 12.67
CA ALA A 10 6.97 21.38 11.35
C ALA A 10 7.96 21.23 10.17
N ILE A 11 9.24 20.94 10.44
CA ILE A 11 10.27 20.87 9.39
C ILE A 11 10.49 19.43 8.88
N PHE A 12 9.84 18.42 9.48
CA PHE A 12 9.97 17.02 9.04
C PHE A 12 8.99 16.57 7.94
N LEU A 13 8.19 17.46 7.36
CA LEU A 13 7.24 17.12 6.29
C LEU A 13 7.75 17.37 4.86
N LEU A 14 9.00 17.80 4.69
CA LEU A 14 9.57 18.19 3.38
C LEU A 14 10.79 17.36 2.94
N ALA A 15 11.04 16.21 3.56
CA ALA A 15 12.04 15.26 3.09
C ALA A 15 11.39 14.20 2.18
N GLY A 16 11.12 14.60 0.93
CA GLY A 16 10.72 13.72 -0.17
C GLY A 16 9.56 14.32 -0.97
N ILE A 17 9.64 14.58 -2.27
CA ILE A 17 10.57 14.09 -3.29
C ILE A 17 10.40 14.99 -4.51
N ILE A 18 11.53 15.50 -4.98
CA ILE A 18 11.73 16.03 -6.32
C ILE A 18 11.72 14.82 -7.25
N SER A 19 10.72 14.63 -8.12
CA SER A 19 10.93 14.06 -9.46
C SER A 19 9.66 14.01 -10.31
N CYS A 20 9.72 14.66 -11.47
CA CYS A 20 8.91 14.38 -12.64
C CYS A 20 8.99 12.89 -13.05
N GLY A 21 7.85 12.31 -13.45
CA GLY A 21 7.79 11.03 -14.16
C GLY A 21 6.98 9.96 -13.42
N GLY A 22 5.64 10.04 -13.52
CA GLY A 22 4.66 9.04 -13.07
C GLY A 22 4.75 8.73 -11.57
N ALA A 23 3.83 9.26 -10.76
CA ALA A 23 3.85 9.18 -9.29
C ALA A 23 4.31 7.80 -8.78
N LYS A 24 5.61 7.67 -8.49
CA LYS A 24 6.18 6.47 -7.89
C LYS A 24 5.73 6.47 -6.44
N VAL A 25 4.77 5.63 -6.14
CA VAL A 25 4.27 5.46 -4.78
C VAL A 25 5.40 4.88 -3.95
N SER A 26 5.64 5.43 -2.77
CA SER A 26 6.70 4.94 -1.88
C SER A 26 6.33 3.58 -1.30
N GLN A 27 7.34 2.75 -1.06
CA GLN A 27 7.17 1.42 -0.44
C GLN A 27 6.37 1.51 0.87
N ALA A 28 6.66 2.51 1.71
CA ALA A 28 5.98 2.76 2.98
C ALA A 28 4.46 3.01 2.85
N GLU A 29 3.97 3.43 1.68
CA GLU A 29 2.54 3.60 1.42
C GLU A 29 1.90 2.32 0.87
N CYS A 30 2.63 1.56 0.06
CA CYS A 30 2.16 0.32 -0.55
C CYS A 30 2.17 -0.87 0.41
N GLU A 31 3.19 -1.01 1.27
CA GLU A 31 3.34 -2.12 2.22
C GLU A 31 2.11 -2.32 3.11
N PRO A 32 1.62 -1.31 3.86
CA PRO A 32 0.46 -1.50 4.73
C PRO A 32 -0.80 -1.85 3.93
N VAL A 33 -0.97 -1.27 2.75
CA VAL A 33 -2.16 -1.51 1.90
C VAL A 33 -2.18 -2.91 1.33
N VAL A 34 -1.06 -3.38 0.78
CA VAL A 34 -0.92 -4.76 0.27
C VAL A 34 -1.02 -5.76 1.42
N GLY A 35 -0.45 -5.46 2.59
CA GLY A 35 -0.55 -6.30 3.78
C GLY A 35 -1.98 -6.49 4.28
N ASP A 36 -2.74 -5.41 4.40
CA ASP A 36 -4.16 -5.45 4.81
C ASP A 36 -5.01 -6.23 3.83
N LEU A 37 -4.82 -5.99 2.53
CA LEU A 37 -5.50 -6.72 1.48
C LEU A 37 -5.23 -8.24 1.58
N LEU A 38 -3.96 -8.64 1.71
CA LEU A 38 -3.60 -10.06 1.82
C LEU A 38 -4.20 -10.70 3.08
N LYS A 39 -4.22 -9.98 4.21
CA LYS A 39 -4.90 -10.44 5.42
C LYS A 39 -6.39 -10.66 5.19
N ASN A 40 -7.08 -9.72 4.54
CA ASN A 40 -8.50 -9.83 4.23
C ASN A 40 -8.79 -11.01 3.29
N ILE A 41 -7.96 -11.20 2.26
CA ILE A 41 -8.08 -12.32 1.32
C ILE A 41 -7.84 -13.66 2.02
N THR A 42 -6.84 -13.77 2.89
CA THR A 42 -6.58 -15.00 3.64
C THR A 42 -7.71 -15.29 4.63
N ALA A 43 -8.24 -14.26 5.30
CA ALA A 43 -9.35 -14.40 6.25
C ALA A 43 -10.68 -14.79 5.58
N ALA A 44 -10.89 -14.43 4.30
CA ALA A 44 -12.08 -14.77 3.53
C ALA A 44 -12.02 -16.18 2.89
N GLN A 45 -10.85 -16.84 2.91
CA GLN A 45 -10.65 -18.15 2.29
C GLN A 45 -10.90 -19.30 3.26
N THR A 46 -11.30 -20.46 2.71
CA THR A 46 -11.34 -21.71 3.47
C THR A 46 -9.91 -22.14 3.86
N PRO A 47 -9.73 -22.93 4.93
CA PRO A 47 -8.39 -23.34 5.39
C PRO A 47 -7.54 -24.04 4.32
N GLU A 48 -8.14 -24.84 3.45
CA GLU A 48 -7.45 -25.45 2.31
C GLU A 48 -6.99 -24.42 1.27
N GLN A 49 -7.80 -23.40 1.00
CA GLN A 49 -7.45 -22.33 0.08
C GLN A 49 -6.41 -21.38 0.70
N ALA A 50 -6.52 -21.07 1.99
CA ALA A 50 -5.55 -20.27 2.72
C ALA A 50 -4.16 -20.92 2.75
N ALA A 51 -4.07 -22.25 2.87
CA ALA A 51 -2.80 -22.97 2.78
C ALA A 51 -2.15 -22.83 1.39
N LYS A 52 -2.93 -22.97 0.31
CA LYS A 52 -2.46 -22.75 -1.07
C LYS A 52 -2.08 -21.29 -1.31
N PHE A 53 -2.86 -20.37 -0.77
CA PHE A 53 -2.63 -18.94 -0.88
C PHE A 53 -1.36 -18.52 -0.15
N GLN A 54 -1.06 -19.07 1.04
CA GLN A 54 0.18 -18.78 1.77
C GLN A 54 1.44 -19.10 0.93
N VAL A 55 1.43 -20.18 0.16
CA VAL A 55 2.55 -20.54 -0.73
C VAL A 55 2.74 -19.49 -1.83
N MET A 56 1.65 -18.94 -2.35
CA MET A 56 1.68 -17.90 -3.40
C MET A 56 1.73 -16.47 -2.83
N GLN A 57 1.48 -16.29 -1.54
CA GLN A 57 1.28 -14.99 -0.89
C GLN A 57 2.52 -14.11 -1.05
N ALA A 58 3.71 -14.69 -0.87
CA ALA A 58 4.97 -13.98 -1.06
C ALA A 58 5.10 -13.43 -2.49
N GLN A 59 4.79 -14.24 -3.49
CA GLN A 59 4.87 -13.85 -4.90
C GLN A 59 3.82 -12.80 -5.27
N VAL A 60 2.57 -13.00 -4.81
CA VAL A 60 1.46 -12.06 -5.02
C VAL A 60 1.78 -10.73 -4.34
N SER A 61 2.27 -10.75 -3.10
CA SER A 61 2.65 -9.55 -2.35
C SER A 61 3.73 -8.75 -3.06
N ALA A 62 4.79 -9.42 -3.55
CA ALA A 62 5.89 -8.77 -4.24
C ALA A 62 5.45 -8.16 -5.58
N GLN A 63 4.59 -8.86 -6.34
CA GLN A 63 4.02 -8.30 -7.57
C GLN A 63 3.13 -7.09 -7.30
N LEU A 64 2.24 -7.19 -6.32
CA LEU A 64 1.33 -6.10 -5.97
C LEU A 64 2.09 -4.88 -5.47
N LEU A 65 3.09 -5.08 -4.62
CA LEU A 65 3.95 -4.03 -4.11
C LEU A 65 4.69 -3.33 -5.26
N LYS A 66 5.30 -4.11 -6.16
CA LYS A 66 6.00 -3.59 -7.33
C LYS A 66 5.06 -2.77 -8.23
N GLU A 67 3.88 -3.30 -8.55
CA GLU A 67 2.92 -2.60 -9.39
C GLU A 67 2.35 -1.35 -8.70
N CYS A 68 2.10 -1.41 -7.39
CA CYS A 68 1.68 -0.26 -6.58
C CYS A 68 2.75 0.85 -6.62
N MET A 69 4.02 0.49 -6.40
CA MET A 69 5.15 1.44 -6.46
C MET A 69 5.38 2.02 -7.86
N THR A 70 4.98 1.30 -8.91
CA THR A 70 5.02 1.83 -10.30
C THR A 70 3.88 2.80 -10.61
N GLY A 71 2.96 3.04 -9.66
CA GLY A 71 1.80 3.92 -9.86
C GLY A 71 0.71 3.31 -10.74
N LYS A 72 0.75 1.99 -10.99
CA LYS A 72 -0.27 1.28 -11.80
C LYS A 72 -1.61 1.13 -11.08
N TYR A 73 -1.64 1.31 -9.78
CA TYR A 73 -2.86 1.20 -8.99
C TYR A 73 -3.20 2.53 -8.35
N ASP A 74 -4.50 2.80 -8.22
CA ASP A 74 -5.00 3.85 -7.35
C ASP A 74 -4.92 3.41 -5.88
N LEU A 75 -4.18 4.17 -5.06
CA LEU A 75 -3.94 3.83 -3.66
C LEU A 75 -5.21 3.91 -2.80
N THR A 76 -6.11 4.82 -3.12
CA THR A 76 -7.37 4.99 -2.39
C THR A 76 -8.28 3.78 -2.65
N CYS A 77 -8.33 3.34 -3.91
CA CYS A 77 -9.03 2.12 -4.31
C CYS A 77 -8.38 0.88 -3.69
N LEU A 78 -7.06 0.74 -3.79
CA LEU A 78 -6.31 -0.38 -3.22
C LEU A 78 -6.54 -0.51 -1.71
N ARG A 79 -6.57 0.61 -0.99
CA ARG A 79 -6.83 0.64 0.47
C ARG A 79 -8.25 0.21 0.82
N SER A 80 -9.20 0.35 -0.09
CA SER A 80 -10.59 -0.05 0.09
C SER A 80 -10.88 -1.46 -0.48
N ALA A 81 -9.96 -2.02 -1.26
CA ALA A 81 -10.10 -3.33 -1.88
C ALA A 81 -10.03 -4.43 -0.81
N LYS A 82 -11.01 -5.34 -0.83
CA LYS A 82 -11.11 -6.45 0.12
C LYS A 82 -10.84 -7.82 -0.52
N THR A 83 -10.66 -7.86 -1.83
CA THR A 83 -10.50 -9.10 -2.61
C THR A 83 -9.46 -8.94 -3.71
N ILE A 84 -8.85 -10.04 -4.16
CA ILE A 84 -7.94 -10.06 -5.32
C ILE A 84 -8.65 -9.48 -6.57
N ALA A 85 -9.92 -9.81 -6.76
CA ALA A 85 -10.70 -9.36 -7.91
C ALA A 85 -10.87 -7.84 -7.94
N ALA A 86 -11.05 -7.20 -6.78
CA ALA A 86 -11.16 -5.74 -6.68
C ALA A 86 -9.87 -5.01 -7.06
N LEU A 87 -8.72 -5.70 -7.11
CA LEU A 87 -7.47 -5.09 -7.55
C LEU A 87 -7.49 -4.73 -9.03
N GLN A 88 -8.14 -5.57 -9.85
CA GLN A 88 -8.28 -5.33 -11.29
C GLN A 88 -9.00 -4.00 -11.53
N THR A 89 -9.99 -3.67 -10.71
CA THR A 89 -10.74 -2.40 -10.79
C THR A 89 -9.97 -1.19 -10.25
N CYS A 90 -8.94 -1.43 -9.44
CA CYS A 90 -8.06 -0.37 -8.92
C CYS A 90 -6.90 -0.04 -9.85
N LYS A 91 -6.73 -0.78 -10.94
CA LYS A 91 -5.66 -0.55 -11.91
C LYS A 91 -6.01 0.69 -12.77
N LYS A 92 -5.04 1.57 -12.95
CA LYS A 92 -5.14 2.77 -13.79
C LYS A 92 -4.87 2.45 -15.25
#